data_AF-A0A4U0VZ79-F1
#
_entry.id   AF-A0A4U0VZ79-F1
#
_cell.length_a   1.000
_cell.length_b   1.000
_cell.length_c   1.000
_cell.angle_alpha   90.00
_cell.angle_beta   90.00
_cell.angle_gamma   90.00
#
_symmetry.space_group_name_H-M   'P 1'
#
loop_
_entity.id
_entity.type
_entity.pdbx_description
1 polymer ?
#
loop_
_entity_poly.entity_id
_entity_poly.type
_entity_poly.pdbx_seq_one_letter_code
_entity_poly.pdbx_strand_id
1 'polypeptide(L)'
;MADAEEPKGDSKKRKAVLDGDGNTIKKAKTKKQWQTPRDNKGGYNGQQAQTIEPGDAGIWATCQRGQEAKCVGELRDLFEEYAEIIYGDVLHDAEADGGGEEGSADIEAEIKKELEGMRKPTSQPLFTHVRLDIECVMFFKTRAPIEPVAFVHRICEDAAQTPDRKRTRLVQRLSPMSLMGKATETGLAEVARQVLAPHFHGPDSAEKKTSSRHVSLRAA
;
A
#
# COMPACT_ATOMS: atom_id res chain seq x y z
N MET A 1 -21.82 -33.65 -51.66
CA MET A 1 -21.31 -33.27 -50.32
C MET A 1 -19.87 -32.83 -50.53
N ALA A 2 -19.55 -31.61 -50.09
CA ALA A 2 -18.30 -30.86 -50.35
C ALA A 2 -18.15 -30.45 -51.83
N ASP A 3 -17.82 -29.21 -52.20
CA ASP A 3 -16.90 -28.26 -51.57
C ASP A 3 -17.45 -26.82 -51.64
N ALA A 4 -17.44 -26.13 -50.50
CA ALA A 4 -17.69 -24.70 -50.40
C ALA A 4 -16.36 -23.95 -50.43
N GLU A 5 -16.09 -23.33 -51.59
CA GLU A 5 -15.58 -21.98 -51.78
C GLU A 5 -14.55 -21.41 -50.77
N GLU A 6 -13.25 -21.48 -51.12
CA GLU A 6 -12.21 -20.56 -50.62
C GLU A 6 -12.12 -19.32 -51.53
N PRO A 7 -12.37 -18.09 -51.04
CA PRO A 7 -11.99 -16.89 -51.78
C PRO A 7 -10.51 -16.55 -51.53
N LYS A 8 -9.68 -16.72 -52.57
CA LYS A 8 -8.29 -16.25 -52.64
C LYS A 8 -8.24 -14.73 -52.45
N GLY A 9 -7.65 -14.29 -51.33
CA GLY A 9 -7.41 -12.89 -51.03
C GLY A 9 -6.48 -12.21 -52.05
N ASP A 10 -7.02 -11.22 -52.74
CA ASP A 10 -6.40 -10.41 -53.77
C ASP A 10 -5.26 -9.54 -53.21
N SER A 11 -4.00 -9.93 -53.41
CA SER A 11 -2.85 -9.13 -52.98
C SER A 11 -2.62 -7.96 -53.95
N LYS A 12 -3.35 -6.85 -53.75
CA LYS A 12 -3.10 -5.56 -54.41
C LYS A 12 -1.70 -5.03 -54.04
N LYS A 13 -0.68 -5.39 -54.81
CA LYS A 13 0.63 -4.72 -54.82
C LYS A 13 0.43 -3.29 -55.32
N ARG A 14 0.58 -2.30 -54.44
CA ARG A 14 0.52 -0.88 -54.79
C ARG A 14 1.66 -0.56 -55.78
N LYS A 15 1.32 0.02 -56.93
CA LYS A 15 2.24 0.48 -57.98
C LYS A 15 3.19 1.53 -57.39
N ALA A 16 4.48 1.44 -57.70
CA ALA A 16 5.46 2.45 -57.28
C ALA A 16 5.13 3.79 -57.94
N VAL A 17 5.16 4.88 -57.16
CA VAL A 17 5.07 6.24 -57.68
C VAL A 17 6.45 6.61 -58.21
N LEU A 18 6.50 7.02 -59.47
CA LEU A 18 7.69 7.55 -60.15
C LEU A 18 7.62 9.08 -60.10
N ASP A 19 8.75 9.75 -59.89
CA ASP A 19 8.85 11.20 -60.11
C ASP A 19 8.93 11.51 -61.62
N GLY A 20 8.84 12.80 -61.97
CA GLY A 20 8.81 13.31 -63.35
C GLY A 20 9.99 12.93 -64.25
N ASP A 21 11.09 12.40 -63.70
CA ASP A 21 12.25 11.87 -64.43
C ASP A 21 12.38 10.33 -64.37
N GLY A 22 11.31 9.62 -64.01
CA GLY A 22 11.20 8.17 -64.18
C GLY A 22 11.97 7.31 -63.17
N ASN A 23 12.46 7.86 -62.06
CA ASN A 23 13.13 7.07 -61.02
C ASN A 23 12.20 6.65 -59.87
N THR A 24 12.48 5.48 -59.27
CA THR A 24 11.65 4.89 -58.21
C THR A 24 11.93 5.49 -56.83
N ILE A 25 10.95 6.17 -56.23
CA ILE A 25 11.08 6.69 -54.86
C ILE A 25 10.91 5.54 -53.85
N LYS A 26 12.01 5.01 -53.33
CA LYS A 26 11.96 4.11 -52.17
C LYS A 26 11.75 4.95 -50.90
N LYS A 27 10.49 5.13 -50.48
CA LYS A 27 10.19 5.69 -49.15
C LYS A 27 10.84 4.79 -48.09
N ALA A 28 11.90 5.29 -47.46
CA ALA A 28 12.55 4.62 -46.34
C ALA A 28 11.53 4.46 -45.21
N LYS A 29 11.11 3.21 -44.95
CA LYS A 29 10.27 2.89 -43.80
C LYS A 29 11.12 2.99 -42.54
N THR A 30 11.21 4.17 -41.95
CA THR A 30 11.69 4.34 -40.58
C THR A 30 10.74 3.56 -39.68
N LYS A 31 11.15 2.35 -39.29
CA LYS A 31 10.43 1.56 -38.28
C LYS A 31 10.54 2.34 -36.98
N LYS A 32 9.49 3.12 -36.63
CA LYS A 32 9.32 3.64 -35.28
C LYS A 32 9.21 2.41 -34.37
N GLN A 33 10.33 2.05 -33.76
CA GLN A 33 10.37 1.09 -32.66
C GLN A 33 9.56 1.72 -31.55
N TRP A 34 8.35 1.22 -31.32
CA TRP A 34 7.62 1.50 -30.10
C TRP A 34 8.49 0.95 -28.97
N GLN A 35 9.17 1.84 -28.25
CA GLN A 35 9.78 1.46 -26.99
C GLN A 35 8.63 1.17 -26.04
N THR A 36 8.36 -0.11 -25.80
CA THR A 36 7.66 -0.50 -24.58
C THR A 36 8.44 0.12 -23.41
N PRO A 37 7.78 0.75 -22.43
CA PRO A 37 8.45 1.13 -21.19
C PRO A 37 9.24 -0.07 -20.73
N ARG A 38 10.56 0.08 -20.62
CA ARG A 38 11.43 -0.97 -20.10
C ARG A 38 10.77 -1.49 -18.85
N ASP A 39 10.58 -2.80 -18.80
CA ASP A 39 10.32 -3.51 -17.55
C ASP A 39 11.46 -3.13 -16.60
N ASN A 40 11.22 -2.08 -15.80
CA ASN A 40 11.98 -1.82 -14.62
C ASN A 40 11.62 -3.00 -13.74
N LYS A 41 12.37 -4.10 -13.88
CA LYS A 41 12.24 -5.30 -13.07
C LYS A 41 12.38 -4.86 -11.62
N GLY A 42 11.24 -4.54 -11.03
CA GLY A 42 10.80 -4.49 -9.63
C GLY A 42 11.83 -4.26 -8.54
N GLY A 43 12.96 -3.63 -8.81
CA GLY A 43 13.86 -3.16 -7.79
C GLY A 43 13.18 -1.96 -7.16
N TYR A 44 12.59 -2.16 -5.99
CA TYR A 44 12.33 -1.12 -5.00
C TYR A 44 13.65 -0.43 -4.63
N ASN A 45 14.23 0.30 -5.58
CA ASN A 45 15.48 1.03 -5.45
C ASN A 45 15.10 2.51 -5.38
N GLY A 46 14.78 2.98 -4.18
CA GLY A 46 14.47 4.39 -3.95
C GLY A 46 13.87 4.68 -2.58
N GLN A 47 13.14 3.73 -1.98
CA GLN A 47 12.79 3.82 -0.57
C GLN A 47 13.92 3.15 0.20
N GLN A 48 14.71 3.94 0.93
CA GLN A 48 15.60 3.44 1.99
C GLN A 48 14.89 2.29 2.70
N ALA A 49 15.55 1.15 2.88
CA ALA A 49 15.02 0.07 3.69
C ALA A 49 14.69 0.66 5.06
N GLN A 50 13.41 0.91 5.32
CA GLN A 50 12.95 1.52 6.55
C GLN A 50 13.07 0.45 7.63
N THR A 51 14.20 0.40 8.31
CA THR A 51 14.47 -0.57 9.39
C THR A 51 13.53 -0.31 10.56
N ILE A 52 13.14 -1.36 11.29
CA ILE A 52 12.38 -1.23 12.53
C ILE A 52 13.30 -0.65 13.63
N GLU A 53 12.89 0.45 14.23
CA GLU A 53 13.63 1.16 15.27
C GLU A 53 12.87 1.13 16.61
N PRO A 54 13.58 1.23 17.76
CA PRO A 54 12.94 1.43 19.05
C PRO A 54 12.10 2.70 19.06
N GLY A 55 10.88 2.61 19.60
CA GLY A 55 9.89 3.69 19.58
C GLY A 55 8.89 3.60 18.43
N ASP A 56 9.14 2.76 17.42
CA ASP A 56 8.16 2.53 16.35
C ASP A 56 6.88 1.89 16.91
N ALA A 57 5.75 2.29 16.33
CA ALA A 57 4.46 1.61 16.47
C ALA A 57 4.02 1.11 15.10
N GLY A 58 3.17 0.10 15.06
CA GLY A 58 2.68 -0.41 13.80
C GLY A 58 1.84 -1.67 13.87
N ILE A 59 1.70 -2.31 12.71
CA ILE A 59 0.84 -3.47 12.52
C ILE A 59 1.67 -4.59 11.88
N TRP A 60 1.72 -5.72 12.56
CA TRP A 60 2.20 -6.96 11.98
C TRP A 60 1.07 -7.59 11.17
N ALA A 61 1.39 -8.07 9.98
CA ALA A 61 0.47 -8.85 9.18
C ALA A 61 1.13 -10.16 8.74
N THR A 62 0.31 -11.21 8.66
CA THR A 62 0.72 -12.48 8.05
C THR A 62 -0.08 -12.74 6.78
N CYS A 63 0.54 -13.38 5.79
CA CYS A 63 -0.08 -13.65 4.51
C CYS A 63 0.19 -15.06 3.98
N GLN A 64 -0.48 -15.42 2.88
CA GLN A 64 -0.14 -16.63 2.13
C GLN A 64 1.29 -16.56 1.57
N ARG A 65 2.04 -17.66 1.69
CA ARG A 65 3.43 -17.77 1.22
C ARG A 65 3.57 -17.43 -0.26
N GLY A 66 4.55 -16.60 -0.59
CA GLY A 66 4.84 -16.18 -1.97
C GLY A 66 3.84 -15.16 -2.54
N GLN A 67 2.94 -14.62 -1.70
CA GLN A 67 1.99 -13.57 -2.08
C GLN A 67 2.23 -12.27 -1.31
N GLU A 68 3.41 -12.10 -0.70
CA GLU A 68 3.76 -10.98 0.18
C GLU A 68 3.56 -9.65 -0.53
N ALA A 69 4.09 -9.50 -1.75
CA ALA A 69 3.98 -8.25 -2.51
C ALA A 69 2.52 -7.88 -2.83
N LYS A 70 1.67 -8.86 -3.14
CA LYS A 70 0.24 -8.62 -3.40
C LYS A 70 -0.50 -8.31 -2.11
N CYS A 71 -0.15 -9.00 -1.01
CA CYS A 71 -0.70 -8.74 0.30
C CYS A 71 -0.37 -7.33 0.79
N VAL A 72 0.86 -6.84 0.51
CA VAL A 72 1.23 -5.44 0.80
C VAL A 72 0.32 -4.48 0.03
N GLY A 73 0.02 -4.75 -1.24
CA GLY A 73 -0.96 -3.97 -2.01
C GLY A 73 -2.35 -3.96 -1.35
N GLU A 74 -2.92 -5.14 -1.08
CA GLU A 74 -4.23 -5.28 -0.43
C GLU A 74 -4.29 -4.55 0.93
N LEU A 75 -3.21 -4.60 1.72
CA LEU A 75 -3.13 -3.93 3.02
C LEU A 75 -3.00 -2.41 2.90
N ARG A 76 -2.25 -1.90 1.92
CA ARG A 76 -2.16 -0.45 1.70
C ARG A 76 -3.52 0.14 1.37
N ASP A 77 -4.25 -0.49 0.44
CA ASP A 77 -5.59 -0.04 0.06
C ASP A 77 -6.58 -0.14 1.23
N LEU A 78 -6.52 -1.24 2.00
CA LEU A 78 -7.35 -1.41 3.19
C LEU A 78 -7.06 -0.36 4.25
N PHE A 79 -5.77 -0.13 4.55
CA PHE A 79 -5.38 0.78 5.62
C PHE A 79 -5.67 2.23 5.27
N GLU A 80 -5.50 2.64 4.01
CA GLU A 80 -5.85 3.99 3.57
C GLU A 80 -7.36 4.24 3.70
N GLU A 81 -8.20 3.31 3.27
CA GLU A 81 -9.66 3.46 3.40
C GLU A 81 -10.10 3.56 4.87
N TYR A 82 -9.55 2.73 5.76
CA TYR A 82 -9.89 2.82 7.18
C TYR A 82 -9.28 4.04 7.85
N ALA A 83 -8.13 4.52 7.39
CA ALA A 83 -7.54 5.75 7.92
C ALA A 83 -8.43 6.94 7.58
N GLU A 84 -8.96 6.99 6.37
CA GLU A 84 -9.93 8.01 5.96
C GLU A 84 -11.23 7.93 6.79
N ILE A 85 -11.78 6.72 6.99
CA ILE A 85 -13.01 6.53 7.77
C ILE A 85 -12.84 6.95 9.23
N ILE A 86 -11.70 6.64 9.86
CA ILE A 86 -11.51 6.84 11.31
C ILE A 86 -10.90 8.21 11.61
N TYR A 87 -10.01 8.69 10.74
CA TYR A 87 -9.17 9.87 11.00
C TYR A 87 -9.31 10.96 9.92
N GLY A 88 -10.18 10.80 8.91
CA GLY A 88 -10.33 11.76 7.80
C GLY A 88 -10.54 13.20 8.26
N ASP A 89 -11.38 13.42 9.27
CA ASP A 89 -11.58 14.75 9.86
C ASP A 89 -10.27 15.37 10.40
N VAL A 90 -9.46 14.58 11.11
CA VAL A 90 -8.17 15.01 11.68
C VAL A 90 -7.13 15.23 10.59
N LEU A 91 -7.14 14.40 9.55
CA LEU A 91 -6.22 14.50 8.42
C LEU A 91 -6.50 15.75 7.58
N HIS A 92 -7.77 16.05 7.31
CA HIS A 92 -8.18 17.24 6.55
C HIS A 92 -7.96 18.55 7.32
N ASP A 93 -8.22 18.58 8.64
CA ASP A 93 -7.94 19.76 9.47
C ASP A 93 -6.44 20.11 9.51
N ALA A 94 -5.57 19.09 9.48
CA ALA A 94 -4.11 19.29 9.44
C ALA A 94 -3.60 19.86 8.10
N GLU A 95 -4.32 19.66 7.00
CA GLU A 95 -3.95 20.20 5.69
C GLU A 95 -4.50 21.63 5.46
N ALA A 96 -5.59 21.99 6.12
CA ALA A 96 -6.20 23.33 6.01
C ALA A 96 -5.37 24.46 6.64
N ASP A 97 -4.52 24.18 7.64
CA ASP A 97 -3.65 25.17 8.31
C ASP A 97 -2.42 25.58 7.45
N GLY A 98 -2.16 24.88 6.34
CA GLY A 98 -1.00 25.13 5.46
C GLY A 98 -1.27 26.00 4.23
N GLY A 99 -2.52 26.42 3.98
CA GLY A 99 -2.97 26.99 2.71
C GLY A 99 -3.28 28.50 2.75
N GLY A 100 -2.26 29.34 2.95
CA GLY A 100 -2.40 30.80 2.92
C GLY A 100 -2.59 31.39 1.50
N GLU A 101 -3.48 32.39 1.45
CA GLU A 101 -3.75 33.42 0.43
C GLU A 101 -4.44 33.03 -0.91
N GLU A 102 -5.75 33.31 -0.96
CA GLU A 102 -6.50 33.60 -2.19
C GLU A 102 -6.06 34.96 -2.75
N GLY A 103 -5.29 34.92 -3.83
CA GLY A 103 -4.92 36.08 -4.63
C GLY A 103 -5.03 35.77 -6.12
N SER A 104 -6.14 36.17 -6.73
CA SER A 104 -6.40 36.33 -8.18
C SER A 104 -5.40 35.68 -9.15
N ALA A 105 -5.37 34.34 -9.22
CA ALA A 105 -4.49 33.64 -10.13
C ALA A 105 -5.17 33.39 -11.49
N ASP A 106 -4.42 33.60 -12.56
CA ASP A 106 -4.73 33.19 -13.93
C ASP A 106 -5.05 31.68 -13.96
N ILE A 107 -6.02 31.23 -14.77
CA ILE A 107 -6.50 29.83 -14.79
C ILE A 107 -5.33 28.85 -15.02
N GLU A 108 -4.35 29.24 -15.84
CA GLU A 108 -3.14 28.44 -16.07
C GLU A 108 -2.27 28.28 -14.81
N ALA A 109 -2.20 29.30 -13.96
CA ALA A 109 -1.48 29.26 -12.70
C ALA A 109 -2.21 28.41 -11.64
N GLU A 110 -3.53 28.43 -11.63
CA GLU A 110 -4.37 27.57 -10.78
C GLU A 110 -4.22 26.09 -11.17
N ILE A 111 -4.34 25.75 -12.46
CA ILE A 111 -4.11 24.37 -12.95
C ILE A 111 -2.68 23.92 -12.64
N LYS A 112 -1.68 24.80 -12.79
CA LYS A 112 -0.30 24.47 -12.44
C LYS A 112 -0.14 24.23 -10.94
N LYS A 113 -0.79 25.01 -10.08
CA LYS A 113 -0.82 24.83 -8.62
C LYS A 113 -1.48 23.50 -8.25
N GLU A 114 -2.59 23.12 -8.90
CA GLU A 114 -3.23 21.81 -8.73
C GLU A 114 -2.32 20.66 -9.16
N LEU A 115 -1.70 20.77 -10.34
CA LEU A 115 -0.75 19.77 -10.85
C LEU A 115 0.49 19.63 -9.97
N GLU A 116 0.95 20.73 -9.37
CA GLU A 116 2.06 20.74 -8.42
C GLU A 116 1.67 20.15 -7.07
N GLY A 117 0.44 20.40 -6.59
CA GLY A 117 -0.14 19.75 -5.42
C GLY A 117 -0.31 18.24 -5.61
N MET A 118 -0.71 17.79 -6.80
CA MET A 118 -0.77 16.37 -7.15
C MET A 118 0.62 15.72 -7.26
N ARG A 119 1.66 16.49 -7.61
CA ARG A 119 3.01 15.97 -7.86
C ARG A 119 3.85 15.79 -6.61
N LYS A 120 3.59 16.55 -5.54
CA LYS A 120 4.30 16.42 -4.28
C LYS A 120 3.44 15.57 -3.34
N PRO A 121 3.92 14.41 -2.84
CA PRO A 121 3.28 13.81 -1.67
C PRO A 121 3.44 14.81 -0.53
N THR A 122 2.38 15.56 -0.21
CA THR A 122 2.43 16.73 0.68
C THR A 122 2.73 16.33 2.14
N SER A 123 2.64 15.06 2.50
CA SER A 123 2.99 14.55 3.83
C SER A 123 3.68 13.19 3.79
N GLN A 124 4.40 12.86 4.87
CA GLN A 124 4.94 11.51 5.06
C GLN A 124 3.78 10.50 5.14
N PRO A 125 3.89 9.33 4.49
CA PRO A 125 2.80 8.36 4.44
C PRO A 125 2.42 7.89 5.86
N LEU A 126 1.11 7.73 6.11
CA LEU A 126 0.58 7.24 7.39
C LEU A 126 1.06 5.81 7.69
N PHE A 127 1.20 5.00 6.64
CA PHE A 127 1.66 3.62 6.71
C PHE A 127 2.91 3.43 5.85
N THR A 128 3.96 2.89 6.47
CA THR A 128 5.20 2.55 5.78
C THR A 128 5.48 1.06 5.93
N HIS A 129 5.41 0.34 4.82
CA HIS A 129 5.78 -1.07 4.79
C HIS A 129 7.29 -1.24 4.99
N VAL A 130 7.65 -2.06 5.98
CA VAL A 130 9.02 -2.48 6.24
C VAL A 130 9.20 -3.87 5.66
N ARG A 131 10.05 -3.99 4.64
CA ARG A 131 10.40 -5.28 4.07
C ARG A 131 11.29 -6.05 5.06
N LEU A 132 10.79 -7.19 5.50
CA LEU A 132 11.54 -8.14 6.32
C LEU A 132 12.03 -9.27 5.43
N ASP A 133 13.19 -9.82 5.75
CA ASP A 133 13.70 -11.03 5.09
C ASP A 133 13.15 -12.29 5.79
N ILE A 134 11.82 -12.29 5.99
CA ILE A 134 11.06 -13.35 6.67
C ILE A 134 9.84 -13.66 5.80
N GLU A 135 9.65 -14.94 5.48
CA GLU A 135 8.51 -15.37 4.66
C GLU A 135 7.17 -15.14 5.37
N CYS A 136 6.12 -14.80 4.62
CA CYS A 136 4.75 -14.67 5.10
C CYS A 136 4.51 -13.61 6.19
N VAL A 137 5.51 -12.81 6.58
CA VAL A 137 5.42 -11.83 7.67
C VAL A 137 5.85 -10.46 7.16
N MET A 138 5.06 -9.45 7.48
CA MET A 138 5.33 -8.06 7.13
C MET A 138 4.94 -7.13 8.25
N PHE A 139 5.59 -5.98 8.27
CA PHE A 139 5.35 -4.94 9.25
C PHE A 139 5.03 -3.62 8.56
N PHE A 140 4.01 -2.94 9.04
CA PHE A 140 3.64 -1.60 8.63
C PHE A 140 3.85 -0.66 9.80
N LYS A 141 4.85 0.22 9.69
CA LYS A 141 5.03 1.34 10.61
C LYS A 141 3.85 2.29 10.45
N THR A 142 3.32 2.77 11.56
CA THR A 142 2.25 3.76 11.61
C THR A 142 2.79 5.09 12.13
N ARG A 143 2.27 6.19 11.60
CA ARG A 143 2.52 7.54 12.11
C ARG A 143 1.26 8.07 12.80
N ALA A 144 1.42 8.99 13.75
CA ALA A 144 0.30 9.77 14.26
C ALA A 144 -0.49 10.40 13.10
N PRO A 145 -1.83 10.40 13.14
CA PRO A 145 -2.69 10.11 14.30
C PRO A 145 -3.05 8.63 14.50
N ILE A 146 -2.50 7.71 13.71
CA ILE A 146 -2.90 6.29 13.77
C ILE A 146 -2.49 5.64 15.09
N GLU A 147 -3.47 5.19 15.87
CA GLU A 147 -3.26 4.29 17.02
C GLU A 147 -3.49 2.83 16.57
N PRO A 148 -2.45 1.97 16.51
CA PRO A 148 -2.56 0.65 15.89
C PRO A 148 -3.62 -0.28 16.49
N VAL A 149 -3.83 -0.25 17.81
CA VAL A 149 -4.72 -1.20 18.51
C VAL A 149 -6.17 -0.90 18.17
N ALA A 150 -6.62 0.34 18.37
CA ALA A 150 -7.95 0.81 18.02
C ALA A 150 -8.20 0.68 16.51
N PHE A 151 -7.20 1.00 15.69
CA PHE A 151 -7.29 0.88 14.25
C PHE A 151 -7.56 -0.55 13.79
N VAL A 152 -6.75 -1.53 14.23
CA VAL A 152 -6.96 -2.94 13.89
C VAL A 152 -8.24 -3.48 14.52
N HIS A 153 -8.57 -3.06 15.75
CA HIS A 153 -9.81 -3.45 16.40
C HIS A 153 -11.02 -3.06 15.55
N ARG A 154 -11.05 -1.82 15.03
CA ARG A 154 -12.14 -1.34 14.17
C ARG A 154 -12.27 -2.16 12.88
N ILE A 155 -11.15 -2.48 12.22
CA ILE A 155 -11.14 -3.35 11.03
C ILE A 155 -11.75 -4.72 11.35
N CYS A 156 -11.34 -5.32 12.47
CA CYS A 156 -11.84 -6.63 12.88
C CYS A 156 -13.32 -6.60 13.28
N GLU A 157 -13.76 -5.53 13.94
CA GLU A 157 -15.16 -5.33 14.32
C GLU A 157 -16.06 -5.21 13.08
N ASP A 158 -15.68 -4.39 12.11
CA ASP A 158 -16.43 -4.23 10.85
C ASP A 158 -16.46 -5.53 10.04
N ALA A 159 -15.35 -6.27 9.99
CA ALA A 159 -15.28 -7.58 9.36
C ALA A 159 -16.19 -8.62 10.05
N ALA A 160 -16.31 -8.56 11.37
CA ALA A 160 -17.20 -9.43 12.14
C ALA A 160 -18.68 -9.07 11.93
N GLN A 161 -18.99 -7.79 11.77
CA GLN A 161 -20.36 -7.31 11.50
C GLN A 161 -20.80 -7.57 10.05
N THR A 162 -19.87 -7.64 9.10
CA THR A 162 -20.15 -7.84 7.66
C THR A 162 -19.40 -9.04 7.07
N PRO A 163 -19.69 -10.28 7.52
CA PRO A 163 -18.90 -11.46 7.15
C PRO A 163 -18.94 -11.80 5.65
N ASP A 164 -19.98 -11.38 4.93
CA ASP A 164 -20.11 -11.60 3.49
C ASP A 164 -19.16 -10.70 2.66
N ARG A 165 -18.70 -9.58 3.23
CA ARG A 165 -17.82 -8.62 2.56
C ARG A 165 -16.36 -9.01 2.79
N LYS A 166 -15.79 -9.76 1.85
CA LYS A 166 -14.36 -10.08 1.86
C LYS A 166 -13.53 -8.89 1.39
N ARG A 167 -12.80 -8.26 2.31
CA ARG A 167 -11.94 -7.09 2.06
C ARG A 167 -10.53 -7.45 1.60
N THR A 168 -10.00 -8.57 2.11
CA THR A 168 -8.65 -9.07 1.80
C THR A 168 -8.72 -10.54 1.47
N ARG A 169 -7.89 -11.00 0.53
CA ARG A 169 -7.81 -12.41 0.15
C ARG A 169 -6.55 -13.08 0.70
N LEU A 170 -5.47 -12.31 0.83
CA LEU A 170 -4.14 -12.85 1.12
C LEU A 170 -3.75 -12.70 2.59
N VAL A 171 -4.34 -11.73 3.28
CA VAL A 171 -4.10 -11.43 4.70
C VAL A 171 -4.76 -12.50 5.57
N GLN A 172 -4.02 -13.07 6.51
CA GLN A 172 -4.51 -14.10 7.43
C GLN A 172 -4.70 -13.56 8.85
N ARG A 173 -3.83 -12.65 9.30
CA ARG A 173 -3.86 -12.09 10.64
C ARG A 173 -3.31 -10.67 10.63
N LEU A 174 -3.93 -9.80 11.41
CA LEU A 174 -3.38 -8.52 11.83
C LEU A 174 -3.08 -8.59 13.32
N SER A 175 -1.88 -8.18 13.72
CA SER A 175 -1.46 -8.07 15.11
C SER A 175 -0.96 -6.64 15.36
N PRO A 176 -1.74 -5.79 16.05
CA PRO A 176 -1.30 -4.43 16.34
C PRO A 176 -0.16 -4.44 17.36
N MET A 177 0.74 -3.48 17.25
CA MET A 177 1.89 -3.30 18.12
C MET A 177 2.04 -1.83 18.46
N SER A 178 1.78 -1.48 19.72
CA SER A 178 1.76 -0.08 20.18
C SER A 178 3.14 0.52 20.37
N LEU A 179 4.17 -0.29 20.66
CA LEU A 179 5.52 0.20 20.94
C LEU A 179 6.58 -0.88 20.75
N MET A 180 7.62 -0.56 19.97
CA MET A 180 8.82 -1.36 19.78
C MET A 180 9.90 -0.95 20.79
N GLY A 181 10.50 -1.93 21.47
CA GLY A 181 11.60 -1.71 22.41
C GLY A 181 12.96 -2.06 21.83
N LYS A 182 14.02 -1.62 22.52
CA LYS A 182 15.36 -2.18 22.30
C LYS A 182 15.38 -3.63 22.76
N ALA A 183 16.03 -4.51 22.00
CA ALA A 183 16.23 -5.92 22.33
C ALA A 183 17.32 -6.11 23.41
N THR A 184 17.17 -5.41 24.53
CA THR A 184 17.99 -5.54 25.74
C THR A 184 17.07 -5.81 26.93
N GLU A 185 17.61 -6.36 28.03
CA GLU A 185 16.83 -6.59 29.24
C GLU A 185 16.20 -5.30 29.78
N THR A 186 16.96 -4.20 29.77
CA THR A 186 16.49 -2.87 30.16
C THR A 186 15.38 -2.36 29.23
N GLY A 187 15.55 -2.49 27.91
CA GLY A 187 14.57 -2.05 26.92
C GLY A 187 13.27 -2.83 27.00
N LEU A 188 13.35 -4.14 27.26
CA LEU A 188 12.18 -4.97 27.53
C LEU A 188 11.44 -4.51 28.79
N ALA A 189 12.15 -4.26 29.89
CA ALA A 189 11.56 -3.80 31.14
C ALA A 189 10.90 -2.42 31.01
N GLU A 190 11.50 -1.50 30.25
CA GLU A 190 10.96 -0.18 29.95
C GLU A 190 9.65 -0.26 29.17
N VAL A 191 9.64 -0.99 28.06
CA VAL A 191 8.43 -1.17 27.22
C VAL A 191 7.33 -1.89 27.99
N ALA A 192 7.68 -2.96 28.72
CA ALA A 192 6.71 -3.68 29.55
C ALA A 192 6.05 -2.77 30.57
N ARG A 193 6.82 -1.91 31.26
CA ARG A 193 6.25 -0.96 32.23
C ARG A 193 5.28 0.02 31.57
N GLN A 194 5.64 0.53 30.39
CA GLN A 194 4.82 1.50 29.67
C GLN A 194 3.53 0.90 29.11
N VAL A 195 3.62 -0.27 28.46
CA VAL A 195 2.48 -0.90 27.78
C VAL A 195 1.58 -1.64 28.76
N LEU A 196 2.11 -2.23 29.83
CA LEU A 196 1.30 -2.99 30.79
C LEU A 196 0.59 -2.08 31.82
N ALA A 197 1.16 -0.92 32.17
CA ALA A 197 0.59 -0.07 33.21
C ALA A 197 -0.88 0.32 32.98
N PRO A 198 -1.33 0.73 31.77
CA PRO A 198 -2.73 1.03 31.52
C PRO A 198 -3.68 -0.16 31.70
N HIS A 199 -3.21 -1.37 31.47
CA HIS A 199 -4.04 -2.58 31.47
C HIS A 199 -4.06 -3.32 32.81
N PHE A 200 -2.98 -3.21 33.60
CA PHE A 200 -2.78 -3.98 34.83
C PHE A 200 -2.64 -3.11 36.09
N HIS A 201 -2.44 -1.80 35.98
CA HIS A 201 -2.24 -0.91 37.12
C HIS A 201 -3.24 0.26 37.17
N GLY A 202 -4.29 0.23 36.35
CA GLY A 202 -5.41 1.19 36.43
C GLY A 202 -6.27 1.01 37.69
N PRO A 203 -7.09 2.01 38.07
CA PRO A 203 -7.96 1.95 39.26
C PRO A 203 -8.97 0.80 39.24
N ASP A 204 -9.28 0.25 38.05
CA ASP A 204 -10.15 -0.92 37.86
C ASP A 204 -9.40 -2.27 37.91
N SER A 205 -8.11 -2.28 38.26
CA SER A 205 -7.28 -3.50 38.34
C SER A 205 -7.50 -4.31 39.63
N ALA A 206 -8.73 -4.31 40.16
CA ALA A 206 -9.12 -5.24 41.20
C ALA A 206 -9.11 -6.67 40.63
N GLU A 207 -8.04 -7.41 40.93
CA GLU A 207 -7.89 -8.87 40.87
C GLU A 207 -8.70 -9.60 39.79
N LYS A 208 -8.35 -9.38 38.51
CA LYS A 208 -8.78 -10.30 37.45
C LYS A 208 -7.97 -11.59 37.58
N LYS A 209 -8.50 -12.58 38.31
CA LYS A 209 -7.94 -13.95 38.40
C LYS A 209 -7.66 -14.48 36.99
N THR A 210 -6.39 -14.60 36.64
CA THR A 210 -5.95 -15.18 35.38
C THR A 210 -6.20 -16.69 35.43
N SER A 211 -7.33 -17.13 34.88
CA SER A 211 -7.59 -18.55 34.64
C SER A 211 -6.63 -19.02 33.55
N SER A 212 -5.61 -19.78 33.93
CA SER A 212 -4.72 -20.47 32.99
C SER A 212 -5.53 -21.51 32.21
N ARG A 213 -6.13 -21.13 31.09
CA ARG A 213 -6.72 -22.09 30.16
C ARG A 213 -5.57 -22.77 29.41
N HIS A 214 -5.29 -24.01 29.80
CA HIS A 214 -4.42 -24.90 29.05
C HIS A 214 -5.06 -25.14 27.67
N VAL A 215 -4.55 -24.49 26.63
CA VAL A 215 -4.96 -24.75 25.25
C VAL A 215 -4.14 -25.94 24.75
N SER A 216 -4.74 -27.13 24.82
CA SER A 216 -4.17 -28.33 24.21
C SER A 216 -4.30 -28.20 22.69
N LEU A 217 -3.21 -27.86 22.01
CA LEU A 217 -3.11 -27.96 20.56
C LEU A 217 -3.23 -29.43 20.15
N ARG A 218 -4.36 -29.81 19.57
CA ARG A 218 -4.45 -31.04 18.78
C ARG A 218 -3.92 -30.74 17.39
N ALA A 219 -2.78 -31.34 17.05
CA ALA A 219 -2.29 -31.40 15.68
C ALA A 219 -3.26 -32.28 14.86
N ALA A 220 -3.63 -31.79 13.68
CA ALA A 220 -4.25 -32.57 12.61
C ALA A 220 -3.17 -32.87 11.56
#